data_AF-A0A2D5XG34-F1
#
_entry.id   AF-A0A2D5XG34-F1
#
_cell.length_a   1.000
_cell.length_b   1.000
_cell.length_c   1.000
_cell.angle_alpha   90.00
_cell.angle_beta   90.00
_cell.angle_gamma   90.00
#
_symmetry.space_group_name_H-M   'P 1'
#
loop_
_entity.id
_entity.type
_entity.pdbx_description
1 polymer ?
#
loop_
_entity_poly.entity_id
_entity_poly.type
_entity_poly.pdbx_seq_one_letter_code
_entity_poly.pdbx_strand_id
1 'polypeptide(L)'
;MATQNSIFLGQSLGGNLYNIGHATEFPFSQGRSNMKTLQAAFFILLSGIMVLGSPGLSQAEDGTALEGQATNADVDGKTLCAIGRGRQCDIKLAIKRGLFETGLRPRFPDNLECRDIDEQWAISYTYKRDRENYHGGIDIPAEFGTPIIAAATGTVVGKYRGKRSYRGIEIILRHSPEDTGIPLWIYTQYAHFDEMPKLEVGQRVRMGEVLGPTGNSGITPIRRKSGRDRRPAIHFAVWYSTSPKYVERRHKIIPLDGRWMDPNALFRKKLPLDSSNMKALPEAEKKVPVSVMVEDGERIPADTKIVWPYMCKRG
;
A
#
# COMPACT_ATOMS: atom_id res chain seq x y z
N MET A 1 25.21 51.20 -13.90
CA MET A 1 25.24 51.90 -12.60
C MET A 1 25.17 50.85 -11.52
N ALA A 2 26.27 50.74 -10.77
CA ALA A 2 26.43 49.85 -9.63
C ALA A 2 26.05 50.62 -8.36
N THR A 3 25.49 49.94 -7.37
CA THR A 3 25.61 50.36 -5.96
C THR A 3 25.72 49.13 -5.06
N GLN A 4 26.91 48.98 -4.51
CA GLN A 4 27.23 48.19 -3.32
C GLN A 4 26.75 48.92 -2.06
N ASN A 5 26.49 48.18 -0.97
CA ASN A 5 26.70 48.66 0.41
C ASN A 5 26.89 47.48 1.38
N SER A 6 28.14 47.01 1.45
CA SER A 6 29.06 46.98 2.60
C SER A 6 28.55 47.05 4.07
N ILE A 7 29.03 46.08 4.87
CA ILE A 7 29.62 46.17 6.24
C ILE A 7 28.58 46.27 7.42
N PHE A 8 28.64 45.56 8.57
CA PHE A 8 29.70 45.42 9.60
C PHE A 8 29.58 44.13 10.46
N LEU A 9 30.74 43.64 10.86
CA LEU A 9 30.99 42.61 11.89
C LEU A 9 30.68 43.10 13.31
N GLY A 10 30.35 42.15 14.20
CA GLY A 10 30.48 42.30 15.65
C GLY A 10 30.46 40.95 16.37
N GLN A 11 31.63 40.46 16.77
CA GLN A 11 31.79 39.35 17.72
C GLN A 11 31.63 39.87 19.16
N SER A 12 31.09 39.04 20.07
CA SER A 12 31.40 39.12 21.50
C SER A 12 31.32 37.74 22.16
N LEU A 13 32.25 37.54 23.09
CA LEU A 13 32.65 36.31 23.79
C LEU A 13 31.90 36.12 25.12
N GLY A 14 32.04 34.91 25.69
CA GLY A 14 31.86 34.57 27.10
C GLY A 14 30.52 33.87 27.39
N GLY A 15 30.40 32.82 28.19
CA GLY A 15 31.32 32.14 29.10
C GLY A 15 30.48 31.44 30.18
N ASN A 16 31.03 30.34 30.70
CA ASN A 16 30.72 29.65 31.97
C ASN A 16 29.62 28.56 32.12
N LEU A 17 30.17 27.43 32.57
CA LEU A 17 29.67 26.23 33.24
C LEU A 17 28.83 26.46 34.50
N TYR A 18 27.85 25.58 34.76
CA TYR A 18 27.46 24.94 36.05
C TYR A 18 26.39 23.86 35.72
N ASN A 19 26.00 22.89 36.54
CA ASN A 19 26.65 21.80 37.29
C ASN A 19 25.48 20.85 37.73
N ILE A 20 25.69 19.53 37.71
CA ILE A 20 25.10 18.41 38.52
C ILE A 20 23.57 18.27 38.75
N GLY A 21 23.05 17.03 38.67
CA GLY A 21 21.82 16.66 39.39
C GLY A 21 21.16 15.31 39.04
N HIS A 22 21.69 14.24 39.65
CA HIS A 22 21.09 12.94 40.03
C HIS A 22 19.82 12.34 39.38
N ALA A 23 19.96 11.08 38.98
CA ALA A 23 18.89 10.11 38.72
C ALA A 23 18.65 9.18 39.92
N THR A 24 17.41 8.81 40.19
CA THR A 24 17.01 7.75 41.12
C THR A 24 15.99 6.82 40.47
N GLU A 25 16.27 5.52 40.53
CA GLU A 25 15.45 4.40 40.10
C GLU A 25 14.50 3.94 41.23
N PHE A 26 13.35 3.36 40.87
CA PHE A 26 12.48 2.58 41.77
C PHE A 26 12.12 1.23 41.12
N PRO A 27 12.11 0.11 41.88
CA PRO A 27 11.99 -1.22 41.31
C PRO A 27 10.56 -1.81 41.33
N PHE A 28 10.43 -2.84 40.51
CA PHE A 28 9.30 -3.74 40.25
C PHE A 28 9.10 -4.76 41.38
N SER A 29 7.86 -5.18 41.64
CA SER A 29 7.52 -6.31 42.52
C SER A 29 6.45 -7.20 41.86
N GLN A 30 6.80 -8.47 41.65
CA GLN A 30 5.90 -9.55 41.21
C GLN A 30 5.40 -10.34 42.42
N GLY A 31 4.11 -10.74 42.41
CA GLY A 31 3.56 -11.75 43.30
C GLY A 31 2.85 -12.86 42.51
N ARG A 32 3.35 -14.09 42.61
CA ARG A 32 2.73 -15.36 42.17
C ARG A 32 2.46 -16.21 43.41
N SER A 33 1.27 -16.79 43.52
CA SER A 33 0.94 -18.00 44.31
C SER A 33 -0.56 -18.30 44.05
N ASN A 34 -1.13 -19.51 43.99
CA ASN A 34 -0.68 -20.88 44.22
C ASN A 34 -1.72 -21.84 43.59
N MET A 35 -1.24 -22.93 42.99
CA MET A 35 -2.01 -24.14 42.67
C MET A 35 -2.33 -24.92 43.95
N LYS A 36 -3.54 -25.48 44.06
CA LYS A 36 -3.85 -26.59 44.98
C LYS A 36 -4.51 -27.74 44.22
N THR A 37 -3.86 -28.89 44.36
CA THR A 37 -4.18 -30.23 43.90
C THR A 37 -5.28 -30.86 44.77
N LEU A 38 -6.16 -31.69 44.19
CA LEU A 38 -6.84 -32.81 44.87
C LEU A 38 -7.27 -33.87 43.85
N GLN A 39 -6.56 -35.01 43.89
CA GLN A 39 -6.96 -36.36 43.46
C GLN A 39 -7.92 -36.96 44.51
N ALA A 40 -8.70 -38.03 44.33
CA ALA A 40 -9.06 -38.96 43.26
C ALA A 40 -10.16 -39.91 43.83
N ALA A 41 -10.84 -40.68 42.95
CA ALA A 41 -11.43 -42.03 43.14
C ALA A 41 -12.63 -42.20 42.18
N PHE A 42 -12.97 -43.32 41.53
CA PHE A 42 -12.41 -44.67 41.28
C PHE A 42 -13.33 -45.34 40.22
N PHE A 43 -12.84 -46.31 39.43
CA PHE A 43 -13.50 -47.57 38.96
C PHE A 43 -13.01 -48.09 37.57
N ILE A 44 -12.11 -49.08 37.65
CA ILE A 44 -12.12 -50.45 37.04
C ILE A 44 -12.27 -50.67 35.51
N LEU A 45 -11.14 -51.15 34.95
CA LEU A 45 -10.87 -52.22 33.95
C LEU A 45 -11.58 -52.25 32.58
N LEU A 46 -10.77 -52.08 31.52
CA LEU A 46 -10.63 -53.07 30.44
C LEU A 46 -9.29 -52.92 29.70
N SER A 47 -8.64 -54.06 29.49
CA SER A 47 -7.35 -54.26 28.85
C SER A 47 -7.36 -53.87 27.37
N GLY A 48 -6.45 -52.97 26.99
CA GLY A 48 -6.15 -52.57 25.61
C GLY A 48 -4.71 -52.10 25.49
N ILE A 49 -4.01 -52.59 24.48
CA ILE A 49 -2.57 -52.54 24.24
C ILE A 49 -2.01 -51.10 24.22
N MET A 50 -0.89 -50.90 24.93
CA MET A 50 -0.02 -49.72 24.88
C MET A 50 0.58 -49.53 23.48
N VAL A 51 0.30 -48.39 22.85
CA VAL A 51 1.29 -47.68 22.03
C VAL A 51 1.42 -46.29 22.63
N LEU A 52 2.47 -46.11 23.44
CA LEU A 52 2.86 -44.82 24.01
C LEU A 52 3.41 -43.93 22.88
N GLY A 53 2.54 -43.17 22.23
CA GLY A 53 2.95 -42.00 21.45
C GLY A 53 3.40 -40.92 22.42
N SER A 54 4.69 -40.62 22.45
CA SER A 54 5.23 -39.46 23.16
C SER A 54 4.49 -38.19 22.72
N PRO A 55 4.11 -37.26 23.62
CA PRO A 55 3.78 -35.92 23.20
C PRO A 55 5.08 -35.30 22.70
N GLY A 56 5.33 -35.42 21.41
CA GLY A 56 6.35 -34.63 20.74
C GLY A 56 6.07 -33.17 21.08
N LEU A 57 7.07 -32.49 21.62
CA LEU A 57 7.13 -31.03 21.60
C LEU A 57 6.73 -30.61 20.18
N SER A 58 5.55 -29.99 20.03
CA SER A 58 5.17 -29.41 18.76
C SER A 58 6.18 -28.32 18.48
N GLN A 59 7.07 -28.60 17.53
CA GLN A 59 7.85 -27.58 16.88
C GLN A 59 6.87 -26.53 16.36
N ALA A 60 7.14 -25.27 16.63
CA ALA A 60 6.37 -24.14 16.13
C ALA A 60 6.19 -24.30 14.62
N GLU A 61 4.94 -24.37 14.15
CA GLU A 61 4.65 -24.33 12.72
C GLU A 61 5.11 -22.97 12.17
N ASP A 62 6.10 -23.05 11.29
CA ASP A 62 6.59 -21.97 10.45
C ASP A 62 5.46 -21.47 9.52
N GLY A 63 5.48 -20.19 9.21
CA GLY A 63 4.36 -19.42 8.68
C GLY A 63 3.61 -20.05 7.51
N THR A 64 2.32 -20.27 7.68
CA THR A 64 1.41 -20.70 6.62
C THR A 64 1.34 -19.62 5.53
N ALA A 65 1.50 -20.03 4.27
CA ALA A 65 1.34 -19.13 3.13
C ALA A 65 -0.06 -18.48 3.15
N LEU A 66 -0.15 -17.18 2.84
CA LEU A 66 -1.45 -16.51 2.77
C LEU A 66 -2.33 -17.18 1.72
N GLU A 67 -3.65 -17.13 1.91
CA GLU A 67 -4.61 -17.64 0.94
C GLU A 67 -4.30 -17.11 -0.47
N GLY A 68 -4.18 -18.00 -1.46
CA GLY A 68 -3.86 -17.67 -2.85
C GLY A 68 -2.41 -17.22 -3.09
N GLN A 69 -1.55 -17.16 -2.07
CA GLN A 69 -0.12 -16.99 -2.29
C GLN A 69 0.46 -18.26 -2.93
N ALA A 70 0.99 -18.10 -4.14
CA ALA A 70 1.61 -19.13 -4.95
C ALA A 70 3.13 -18.99 -4.93
N THR A 71 3.83 -19.95 -5.54
CA THR A 71 5.28 -19.96 -5.64
C THR A 71 5.76 -19.31 -6.93
N ASN A 72 7.03 -18.91 -6.99
CA ASN A 72 7.61 -18.31 -8.20
C ASN A 72 7.56 -19.22 -9.44
N ALA A 73 7.40 -20.54 -9.27
CA ALA A 73 7.26 -21.48 -10.38
C ALA A 73 5.89 -21.37 -11.08
N ASP A 74 4.89 -20.81 -10.40
CA ASP A 74 3.49 -20.76 -10.87
C ASP A 74 3.20 -19.57 -11.80
N VAL A 75 4.13 -18.61 -11.92
CA VAL A 75 3.96 -17.40 -12.72
C VAL A 75 4.85 -17.43 -13.96
N ASP A 76 4.27 -17.17 -15.13
CA ASP A 76 5.03 -17.15 -16.37
C ASP A 76 6.01 -15.96 -16.42
N GLY A 77 7.11 -16.15 -17.13
CA GLY A 77 8.17 -15.13 -17.25
C GLY A 77 7.69 -13.80 -17.84
N LYS A 78 6.68 -13.81 -18.72
CA LYS A 78 6.14 -12.57 -19.31
C LYS A 78 5.34 -11.78 -18.29
N THR A 79 4.51 -12.43 -17.47
CA THR A 79 3.78 -11.79 -16.35
C THR A 79 4.75 -11.26 -15.30
N LEU A 80 5.74 -12.07 -14.90
CA LEU A 80 6.81 -11.64 -13.99
C LEU A 80 7.49 -10.36 -14.47
N CYS A 81 7.81 -10.28 -15.76
CA CYS A 81 8.45 -9.10 -16.32
C CYS A 81 7.50 -7.91 -16.48
N ALA A 82 6.28 -8.14 -16.94
CA ALA A 82 5.29 -7.10 -17.19
C ALA A 82 4.82 -6.38 -15.92
N ILE A 83 4.55 -7.13 -14.84
CA ILE A 83 4.10 -6.56 -13.56
C ILE A 83 5.29 -6.20 -12.68
N GLY A 84 6.26 -7.12 -12.58
CA GLY A 84 7.46 -6.93 -11.77
C GLY A 84 8.41 -5.86 -12.32
N ARG A 85 8.35 -5.52 -13.62
CA ARG A 85 9.10 -4.41 -14.28
C ARG A 85 10.57 -4.33 -13.87
N GLY A 86 11.25 -5.48 -13.79
CA GLY A 86 12.67 -5.57 -13.49
C GLY A 86 13.53 -4.84 -14.54
N ARG A 87 14.78 -4.48 -14.20
CA ARG A 87 15.68 -3.77 -15.14
C ARG A 87 15.96 -4.56 -16.43
N GLN A 88 15.98 -5.89 -16.35
CA GLN A 88 16.19 -6.81 -17.48
C GLN A 88 14.93 -6.99 -18.35
N CYS A 89 13.78 -6.45 -17.92
CA CYS A 89 12.50 -6.70 -18.57
C CYS A 89 12.16 -5.57 -19.55
N ASP A 90 11.77 -5.94 -20.76
CA ASP A 90 11.27 -5.02 -21.77
C ASP A 90 9.94 -4.39 -21.31
N ILE A 91 9.85 -3.06 -21.39
CA ILE A 91 8.66 -2.29 -21.05
C ILE A 91 7.46 -2.64 -21.94
N LYS A 92 7.69 -3.14 -23.16
CA LYS A 92 6.65 -3.62 -24.07
C LYS A 92 5.77 -4.71 -23.46
N LEU A 93 6.32 -5.52 -22.54
CA LEU A 93 5.53 -6.53 -21.82
C LEU A 93 4.51 -5.89 -20.87
N ALA A 94 4.89 -4.80 -20.19
CA ALA A 94 3.97 -4.04 -19.34
C ALA A 94 2.90 -3.31 -20.16
N ILE A 95 3.30 -2.69 -21.28
CA ILE A 95 2.38 -2.03 -22.24
C ILE A 95 1.36 -3.04 -22.76
N LYS A 96 1.81 -4.21 -23.23
CA LYS A 96 0.92 -5.30 -23.70
C LYS A 96 -0.07 -5.76 -22.63
N ARG A 97 0.26 -5.60 -21.35
CA ARG A 97 -0.61 -5.92 -20.21
C ARG A 97 -1.37 -4.71 -19.64
N GLY A 98 -1.43 -3.59 -20.37
CA GLY A 98 -2.32 -2.46 -20.07
C GLY A 98 -1.64 -1.18 -19.58
N LEU A 99 -0.31 -1.14 -19.47
CA LEU A 99 0.40 0.06 -19.02
C LEU A 99 0.58 1.09 -20.15
N PHE A 100 -0.51 1.78 -20.52
CA PHE A 100 -0.52 2.88 -21.47
C PHE A 100 -1.67 3.85 -21.17
N GLU A 101 -1.55 5.10 -21.61
CA GLU A 101 -2.54 6.15 -21.33
C GLU A 101 -3.92 5.81 -21.91
N THR A 102 -4.95 5.96 -21.08
CA THR A 102 -6.35 5.72 -21.43
C THR A 102 -7.13 7.01 -21.66
N GLY A 103 -6.64 8.14 -21.12
CA GLY A 103 -7.36 9.42 -21.07
C GLY A 103 -8.36 9.56 -19.92
N LEU A 104 -8.51 8.57 -19.03
CA LEU A 104 -9.45 8.67 -17.91
C LEU A 104 -9.05 9.75 -16.90
N ARG A 105 -10.05 10.39 -16.31
CA ARG A 105 -9.94 11.35 -15.21
C ARG A 105 -11.06 11.12 -14.20
N PRO A 106 -10.85 11.39 -12.91
CA PRO A 106 -11.91 11.30 -11.93
C PRO A 106 -12.92 12.45 -12.12
N ARG A 107 -14.17 12.18 -11.79
CA ARG A 107 -15.22 13.19 -11.61
C ARG A 107 -15.75 13.05 -10.19
N PHE A 108 -15.39 14.01 -9.34
CA PHE A 108 -15.85 14.06 -7.96
C PHE A 108 -17.28 14.62 -7.88
N PRO A 109 -18.03 14.32 -6.80
CA PRO A 109 -19.31 14.98 -6.51
C PRO A 109 -19.13 16.50 -6.37
N ASP A 110 -20.07 17.28 -6.90
CA ASP A 110 -19.93 18.74 -7.06
C ASP A 110 -19.84 19.52 -5.73
N ASN A 111 -20.33 18.93 -4.63
CA ASN A 111 -20.49 19.59 -3.34
C ASN A 111 -19.35 19.24 -2.37
N LEU A 112 -18.29 18.61 -2.87
CA LEU A 112 -17.20 18.09 -2.07
C LEU A 112 -15.85 18.60 -2.56
N GLU A 113 -14.99 18.95 -1.61
CA GLU A 113 -13.58 19.20 -1.86
C GLU A 113 -12.81 17.89 -1.76
N CYS A 114 -12.45 17.34 -2.92
CA CYS A 114 -11.69 16.10 -3.04
C CYS A 114 -10.31 16.37 -3.63
N ARG A 115 -9.32 15.55 -3.24
CA ARG A 115 -7.96 15.64 -3.77
C ARG A 115 -7.87 14.99 -5.14
N ASP A 116 -7.55 15.78 -6.16
CA ASP A 116 -7.42 15.34 -7.56
C ASP A 116 -6.00 14.86 -7.89
N ILE A 117 -5.83 14.22 -9.05
CA ILE A 117 -4.59 13.66 -9.55
C ILE A 117 -3.73 14.74 -10.21
N ASP A 118 -2.43 14.76 -9.91
CA ASP A 118 -1.47 15.64 -10.58
C ASP A 118 -0.35 14.92 -11.34
N GLU A 119 -0.09 13.64 -11.09
CA GLU A 119 0.64 12.77 -12.03
C GLU A 119 -0.25 11.62 -12.50
N GLN A 120 -0.63 11.70 -13.77
CA GLN A 120 -1.66 10.86 -14.36
C GLN A 120 -1.17 9.43 -14.68
N TRP A 121 -2.14 8.55 -14.92
CA TRP A 121 -1.89 7.17 -15.32
C TRP A 121 -1.03 7.08 -16.58
N ALA A 122 0.00 6.22 -16.52
CA ALA A 122 0.84 5.82 -17.65
C ALA A 122 1.48 6.96 -18.47
N ILE A 123 1.58 8.17 -17.92
CA ILE A 123 2.38 9.24 -18.53
C ILE A 123 3.84 8.80 -18.67
N SER A 124 4.51 9.29 -19.70
CA SER A 124 5.93 8.99 -19.93
C SER A 124 6.79 9.53 -18.79
N TYR A 125 7.52 8.64 -18.15
CA TYR A 125 8.57 8.93 -17.18
C TYR A 125 9.97 8.80 -17.78
N THR A 126 10.08 8.54 -19.08
CA THR A 126 11.38 8.36 -19.74
C THR A 126 12.34 9.51 -19.46
N TYR A 127 11.85 10.76 -19.42
CA TYR A 127 12.67 11.94 -19.10
C TYR A 127 13.20 11.98 -17.65
N LYS A 128 12.58 11.24 -16.71
CA LYS A 128 13.02 11.11 -15.31
C LYS A 128 13.93 9.89 -15.09
N ARG A 129 14.24 9.11 -16.14
CA ARG A 129 14.80 7.75 -16.06
C ARG A 129 15.93 7.53 -17.05
N ASP A 130 16.69 6.46 -16.84
CA ASP A 130 17.78 6.01 -17.70
C ASP A 130 17.30 5.10 -18.86
N ARG A 131 15.99 4.90 -18.99
CA ARG A 131 15.35 4.04 -19.99
C ARG A 131 13.87 4.39 -20.12
N GLU A 132 13.24 3.92 -21.20
CA GLU A 132 11.79 4.01 -21.40
C GLU A 132 11.01 3.50 -20.19
N ASN A 133 10.10 4.33 -19.69
CA ASN A 133 9.40 4.08 -18.44
C ASN A 133 8.08 4.86 -18.41
N TYR A 134 7.03 4.25 -17.86
CA TYR A 134 5.72 4.86 -17.69
C TYR A 134 5.28 4.82 -16.23
N HIS A 135 4.51 5.83 -15.84
CA HIS A 135 3.94 5.93 -14.51
C HIS A 135 2.99 4.76 -14.23
N GLY A 136 3.29 3.96 -13.19
CA GLY A 136 2.58 2.71 -12.87
C GLY A 136 1.31 2.90 -12.04
N GLY A 137 0.82 4.13 -11.89
CA GLY A 137 -0.31 4.46 -11.03
C GLY A 137 -0.75 5.89 -11.28
N ILE A 138 -1.36 6.49 -10.28
CA ILE A 138 -1.69 7.92 -10.22
C ILE A 138 -1.06 8.50 -8.95
N ASP A 139 -0.64 9.75 -9.01
CA ASP A 139 -0.19 10.47 -7.81
C ASP A 139 -1.24 11.51 -7.41
N ILE A 140 -1.64 11.48 -6.14
CA ILE A 140 -2.63 12.40 -5.56
C ILE A 140 -1.92 13.20 -4.45
N PRO A 141 -1.69 14.52 -4.63
CA PRO A 141 -0.99 15.35 -3.66
C PRO A 141 -1.83 15.53 -2.39
N ALA A 142 -1.18 15.38 -1.24
CA ALA A 142 -1.74 15.70 0.06
C ALA A 142 -0.63 16.11 1.01
N GLU A 143 -0.93 16.96 1.99
CA GLU A 143 0.04 17.38 3.00
C GLU A 143 0.62 16.17 3.75
N PHE A 144 1.87 16.29 4.22
CA PHE A 144 2.47 15.29 5.10
C PHE A 144 1.53 15.00 6.27
N GLY A 145 1.38 13.72 6.63
CA GLY A 145 0.48 13.32 7.70
C GLY A 145 -0.97 13.09 7.29
N THR A 146 -1.40 13.54 6.09
CA THR A 146 -2.80 13.32 5.65
C THR A 146 -3.11 11.82 5.65
N PRO A 147 -4.20 11.36 6.31
CA PRO A 147 -4.54 9.95 6.37
C PRO A 147 -4.86 9.36 5.00
N ILE A 148 -4.11 8.34 4.59
CA ILE A 148 -4.45 7.50 3.44
C ILE A 148 -5.43 6.42 3.92
N ILE A 149 -6.53 6.23 3.21
CA ILE A 149 -7.55 5.23 3.54
C ILE A 149 -7.56 4.07 2.54
N ALA A 150 -7.98 2.90 2.99
CA ALA A 150 -8.19 1.73 2.14
C ALA A 150 -9.32 2.01 1.14
N ALA A 151 -9.01 1.95 -0.16
CA ALA A 151 -9.98 2.20 -1.21
C ALA A 151 -11.11 1.16 -1.23
N ALA A 152 -10.86 -0.08 -0.78
CA ALA A 152 -11.86 -1.12 -0.64
C ALA A 152 -11.48 -2.08 0.50
N THR A 153 -12.45 -2.84 1.00
CA THR A 153 -12.19 -3.94 1.96
C THR A 153 -11.23 -4.93 1.32
N GLY A 154 -10.22 -5.39 2.06
CA GLY A 154 -9.11 -6.14 1.47
C GLY A 154 -8.23 -6.82 2.51
N THR A 155 -7.34 -7.68 2.06
CA THR A 155 -6.31 -8.31 2.89
C THR A 155 -4.94 -7.72 2.55
N VAL A 156 -4.16 -7.35 3.55
CA VAL A 156 -2.77 -6.90 3.35
C VAL A 156 -1.95 -8.08 2.85
N VAL A 157 -1.46 -8.00 1.62
CA VAL A 157 -0.63 -9.05 0.99
C VAL A 157 0.82 -8.63 0.81
N GLY A 158 1.14 -7.36 1.02
CA GLY A 158 2.51 -6.86 1.02
C GLY A 158 2.67 -5.60 1.85
N LYS A 159 3.79 -5.50 2.58
CA LYS A 159 4.16 -4.37 3.43
C LYS A 159 5.67 -4.19 3.35
N TYR A 160 6.14 -3.09 2.74
CA TYR A 160 7.56 -2.94 2.43
C TYR A 160 8.11 -1.59 2.85
N ARG A 161 9.33 -1.59 3.39
CA ARG A 161 10.08 -0.35 3.66
C ARG A 161 10.59 0.34 2.39
N GLY A 162 10.75 -0.41 1.30
CA GLY A 162 11.23 0.11 0.01
C GLY A 162 12.55 0.89 0.06
N LYS A 163 13.54 0.43 0.82
CA LYS A 163 14.88 1.06 0.85
C LYS A 163 15.44 1.16 -0.57
N ARG A 164 15.86 2.36 -0.99
CA ARG A 164 16.35 2.66 -2.35
C ARG A 164 15.32 2.39 -3.47
N SER A 165 14.04 2.29 -3.13
CA SER A 165 12.93 2.21 -4.08
C SER A 165 12.40 3.61 -4.36
N TYR A 166 11.99 3.86 -5.61
CA TYR A 166 11.26 5.07 -5.94
C TYR A 166 9.89 5.12 -5.24
N ARG A 167 9.32 3.97 -4.87
CA ARG A 167 8.04 3.83 -4.14
C ARG A 167 8.17 4.13 -2.64
N GLY A 168 9.34 3.93 -2.03
CA GLY A 168 9.50 4.08 -0.58
C GLY A 168 8.65 3.09 0.21
N ILE A 169 8.14 3.53 1.35
CA ILE A 169 7.27 2.74 2.22
C ILE A 169 5.93 2.51 1.52
N GLU A 170 5.43 1.28 1.53
CA GLU A 170 4.20 0.90 0.83
C GLU A 170 3.45 -0.27 1.48
N ILE A 171 2.14 -0.31 1.22
CA ILE A 171 1.25 -1.45 1.47
C ILE A 171 0.56 -1.84 0.16
N ILE A 172 0.30 -3.14 0.01
CA ILE A 172 -0.53 -3.68 -1.07
C ILE A 172 -1.67 -4.47 -0.44
N LEU A 173 -2.90 -4.14 -0.84
CA LEU A 173 -4.10 -4.87 -0.49
C LEU A 173 -4.54 -5.74 -1.67
N ARG A 174 -5.01 -6.95 -1.38
CA ARG A 174 -5.75 -7.80 -2.31
C ARG A 174 -7.23 -7.77 -1.95
N HIS A 175 -8.07 -7.64 -2.95
CA HIS A 175 -9.52 -7.58 -2.83
C HIS A 175 -10.13 -8.73 -3.64
N SER A 176 -11.06 -9.45 -3.02
CA SER A 176 -11.84 -10.48 -3.72
C SER A 176 -12.93 -9.83 -4.60
N PRO A 177 -13.60 -10.62 -5.46
CA PRO A 177 -14.78 -10.15 -6.16
C PRO A 177 -15.89 -9.62 -5.25
N GLU A 178 -16.11 -10.26 -4.10
CA GLU A 178 -17.12 -9.86 -3.13
C GLU A 178 -16.79 -8.51 -2.48
N ASP A 179 -15.50 -8.25 -2.25
CA ASP A 179 -15.00 -7.01 -1.65
C ASP A 179 -15.29 -5.78 -2.48
N THR A 180 -15.14 -5.91 -3.81
CA THR A 180 -15.23 -4.80 -4.74
C THR A 180 -16.56 -4.77 -5.49
N GLY A 181 -17.27 -5.90 -5.57
CA GLY A 181 -18.41 -6.10 -6.46
C GLY A 181 -18.02 -6.26 -7.94
N ILE A 182 -16.72 -6.38 -8.24
CA ILE A 182 -16.19 -6.58 -9.59
C ILE A 182 -15.74 -8.05 -9.69
N PRO A 183 -16.10 -8.81 -10.75
CA PRO A 183 -15.75 -10.24 -10.88
C PRO A 183 -14.27 -10.46 -11.25
N LEU A 184 -13.35 -9.82 -10.52
CA LEU A 184 -11.91 -9.84 -10.70
C LEU A 184 -11.24 -9.79 -9.32
N TRP A 185 -10.09 -10.42 -9.20
CA TRP A 185 -9.18 -10.21 -8.08
C TRP A 185 -8.41 -8.92 -8.31
N ILE A 186 -8.62 -7.92 -7.46
CA ILE A 186 -8.04 -6.59 -7.60
C ILE A 186 -6.95 -6.40 -6.55
N TYR A 187 -5.91 -5.68 -6.92
CA TYR A 187 -4.81 -5.34 -6.03
C TYR A 187 -4.63 -3.83 -6.04
N THR A 188 -4.65 -3.20 -4.87
CA THR A 188 -4.38 -1.76 -4.73
C THR A 188 -3.07 -1.56 -3.98
N GLN A 189 -2.18 -0.73 -4.51
CA GLN A 189 -0.94 -0.32 -3.87
C GLN A 189 -1.04 1.13 -3.43
N TYR A 190 -0.59 1.35 -2.20
CA TYR A 190 -0.47 2.65 -1.55
C TYR A 190 1.00 2.81 -1.21
N ALA A 191 1.67 3.79 -1.79
CA ALA A 191 3.10 4.01 -1.59
C ALA A 191 3.39 5.45 -1.15
N HIS A 192 4.67 5.69 -0.82
CA HIS A 192 5.21 6.96 -0.31
C HIS A 192 4.80 7.34 1.12
N PHE A 193 4.31 6.40 1.95
CA PHE A 193 3.97 6.69 3.35
C PHE A 193 5.09 7.40 4.10
N ASP A 194 4.74 8.29 5.05
CA ASP A 194 5.72 9.02 5.87
C ASP A 194 6.38 8.11 6.91
N GLU A 195 5.62 7.17 7.45
CA GLU A 195 6.09 6.15 8.38
C GLU A 195 5.57 4.75 8.02
N MET A 196 6.12 3.72 8.65
CA MET A 196 5.68 2.35 8.41
C MET A 196 4.27 2.14 8.97
N PRO A 197 3.29 1.72 8.15
CA PRO A 197 1.98 1.33 8.63
C PRO A 197 2.03 0.31 9.77
N LYS A 198 1.08 0.41 10.72
CA LYS A 198 0.95 -0.53 11.84
C LYS A 198 0.29 -1.86 11.45
N LEU A 199 -0.34 -1.91 10.27
CA LEU A 199 -1.03 -3.10 9.75
C LEU A 199 -0.05 -4.23 9.45
N GLU A 200 -0.43 -5.48 9.67
CA GLU A 200 0.42 -6.64 9.38
C GLU A 200 0.01 -7.38 8.10
N VAL A 201 0.97 -8.07 7.48
CA VAL A 201 0.68 -8.94 6.33
C VAL A 201 -0.25 -10.08 6.77
N GLY A 202 -1.29 -10.34 5.99
CA GLY A 202 -2.41 -11.23 6.33
C GLY A 202 -3.58 -10.54 7.04
N GLN A 203 -3.40 -9.30 7.53
CA GLN A 203 -4.48 -8.57 8.20
C GLN A 203 -5.59 -8.18 7.22
N ARG A 204 -6.84 -8.37 7.66
CA ARG A 204 -8.03 -7.86 6.97
C ARG A 204 -8.28 -6.39 7.32
N VAL A 205 -8.57 -5.58 6.31
CA VAL A 205 -8.78 -4.14 6.41
C VAL A 205 -10.15 -3.80 5.82
N ARG A 206 -10.89 -2.89 6.44
CA ARG A 206 -12.17 -2.40 5.90
C ARG A 206 -11.96 -1.23 4.96
N MET A 207 -12.85 -1.08 3.97
CA MET A 207 -12.92 0.15 3.17
C MET A 207 -13.00 1.39 4.08
N GLY A 208 -12.21 2.41 3.80
CA GLY A 208 -12.13 3.64 4.59
C GLY A 208 -11.22 3.56 5.81
N GLU A 209 -10.69 2.39 6.17
CA GLU A 209 -9.75 2.26 7.29
C GLU A 209 -8.43 2.96 6.97
N VAL A 210 -7.89 3.70 7.95
CA VAL A 210 -6.63 4.44 7.79
C VAL A 210 -5.46 3.44 7.68
N LEU A 211 -4.73 3.53 6.58
CA LEU A 211 -3.54 2.72 6.31
C LEU A 211 -2.27 3.35 6.89
N GLY A 212 -2.24 4.68 6.96
CA GLY A 212 -1.09 5.43 7.45
C GLY A 212 -1.02 6.86 6.87
N PRO A 213 -0.02 7.64 7.28
CA PRO A 213 0.11 9.04 6.86
C PRO A 213 0.78 9.17 5.50
N THR A 214 0.30 10.13 4.71
CA THR A 214 0.93 10.56 3.46
C THR A 214 2.33 11.10 3.72
N GLY A 215 3.29 10.72 2.89
CA GLY A 215 4.65 11.24 2.94
C GLY A 215 5.30 11.34 1.57
N ASN A 216 6.62 11.14 1.52
CA ASN A 216 7.37 11.08 0.26
C ASN A 216 8.52 10.05 0.23
N SER A 217 8.46 9.05 1.11
CA SER A 217 9.60 8.19 1.51
C SER A 217 10.38 7.45 0.40
N GLY A 218 9.92 7.53 -0.85
CA GLY A 218 10.68 7.08 -2.01
C GLY A 218 11.96 7.89 -2.26
N ILE A 219 12.87 7.30 -3.03
CA ILE A 219 14.07 8.02 -3.47
C ILE A 219 13.80 8.92 -4.68
N THR A 220 14.64 9.94 -4.84
CA THR A 220 14.71 10.77 -6.04
C THR A 220 15.77 10.25 -7.03
N PRO A 221 15.60 10.48 -8.35
CA PRO A 221 16.64 10.20 -9.34
C PRO A 221 17.95 10.97 -9.06
N ILE A 222 17.84 12.23 -8.63
CA ILE A 222 18.98 13.16 -8.47
C ILE A 222 19.81 12.86 -7.22
N ARG A 223 19.17 12.57 -6.09
CA ARG A 223 19.91 12.39 -4.81
C ARG A 223 19.99 10.94 -4.34
N ARG A 224 19.22 10.02 -4.95
CA ARG A 224 19.06 8.61 -4.51
C ARG A 224 18.77 8.47 -3.01
N LYS A 225 18.23 9.53 -2.41
CA LYS A 225 17.83 9.68 -1.01
C LYS A 225 16.38 10.18 -0.98
N SER A 226 15.65 9.81 0.06
CA SER A 226 14.40 10.49 0.44
C SER A 226 14.74 11.88 0.98
N GLY A 227 13.82 12.83 0.85
CA GLY A 227 14.03 14.20 1.32
C GLY A 227 12.76 15.02 1.12
N ARG A 228 12.44 15.89 2.08
CA ARG A 228 11.18 16.67 2.12
C ARG A 228 11.03 17.70 1.00
N ASP A 229 12.05 17.87 0.17
CA ASP A 229 12.06 18.79 -0.98
C ASP A 229 11.09 18.37 -2.11
N ARG A 230 10.65 17.11 -2.14
CA ARG A 230 9.54 16.71 -3.02
C ARG A 230 8.22 16.87 -2.30
N ARG A 231 7.21 17.37 -3.02
CA ARG A 231 5.85 17.41 -2.51
C ARG A 231 5.39 16.01 -2.05
N PRO A 232 4.68 15.91 -0.92
CA PRO A 232 4.03 14.69 -0.49
C PRO A 232 2.85 14.33 -1.39
N ALA A 233 2.70 13.04 -1.69
CA ALA A 233 1.61 12.47 -2.47
C ALA A 233 1.53 10.97 -2.23
N ILE A 234 0.34 10.40 -2.28
CA ILE A 234 0.20 8.95 -2.44
C ILE A 234 0.51 8.60 -3.90
N HIS A 235 1.28 7.53 -4.10
CA HIS A 235 1.27 6.79 -5.36
C HIS A 235 0.28 5.63 -5.24
N PHE A 236 -0.80 5.70 -6.00
CA PHE A 236 -1.89 4.73 -6.01
C PHE A 236 -1.89 3.93 -7.32
N ALA A 237 -1.64 2.62 -7.23
CA ALA A 237 -1.56 1.74 -8.38
C ALA A 237 -2.53 0.56 -8.27
N VAL A 238 -3.04 0.09 -9.41
CA VAL A 238 -4.02 -1.00 -9.46
C VAL A 238 -3.59 -2.08 -10.46
N TRP A 239 -3.71 -3.33 -10.03
CA TRP A 239 -3.64 -4.51 -10.90
C TRP A 239 -4.88 -5.38 -10.72
N TYR A 240 -5.12 -6.25 -11.69
CA TYR A 240 -6.17 -7.25 -11.56
C TYR A 240 -5.79 -8.57 -12.21
N SER A 241 -6.47 -9.64 -11.80
CA SER A 241 -6.44 -10.95 -12.43
C SER A 241 -7.82 -11.61 -12.32
N THR A 242 -8.09 -12.57 -13.19
CA THR A 242 -9.22 -13.51 -13.01
C THR A 242 -8.89 -14.60 -11.99
N SER A 243 -7.60 -14.80 -11.67
CA SER A 243 -7.13 -15.81 -10.71
C SER A 243 -6.98 -15.23 -9.30
N PRO A 244 -7.32 -15.99 -8.25
CA PRO A 244 -7.03 -15.61 -6.86
C PRO A 244 -5.54 -15.60 -6.54
N LYS A 245 -4.75 -16.25 -7.40
CA LYS A 245 -3.36 -16.55 -7.10
C LYS A 245 -2.45 -15.36 -7.39
N TYR A 246 -1.45 -15.17 -6.54
CA TYR A 246 -0.37 -14.22 -6.72
C TYR A 246 0.95 -14.75 -6.16
N VAL A 247 2.06 -14.20 -6.63
CA VAL A 247 3.37 -14.47 -6.03
C VAL A 247 3.90 -13.21 -5.37
N GLU A 248 4.65 -13.39 -4.29
CA GLU A 248 5.50 -12.35 -3.73
C GLU A 248 6.95 -12.58 -4.19
N ARG A 249 7.53 -11.59 -4.87
CA ARG A 249 8.92 -11.68 -5.35
C ARG A 249 9.63 -10.35 -5.30
N ARG A 250 10.75 -10.30 -4.55
CA ARG A 250 11.61 -9.11 -4.42
C ARG A 250 10.82 -7.86 -3.98
N HIS A 251 10.00 -8.00 -2.94
CA HIS A 251 9.13 -6.94 -2.41
C HIS A 251 8.13 -6.40 -3.44
N LYS A 252 7.53 -7.31 -4.20
CA LYS A 252 6.49 -7.03 -5.18
C LYS A 252 5.46 -8.14 -5.13
N ILE A 253 4.20 -7.74 -5.25
CA ILE A 253 3.07 -8.63 -5.43
C ILE A 253 2.78 -8.70 -6.93
N ILE A 254 2.70 -9.92 -7.45
CA ILE A 254 2.50 -10.20 -8.87
C ILE A 254 1.32 -11.18 -8.99
N PRO A 255 0.13 -10.70 -9.38
CA PRO A 255 -1.00 -11.58 -9.66
C PRO A 255 -0.65 -12.52 -10.83
N LEU A 256 -1.05 -13.78 -10.75
CA LEU A 256 -0.92 -14.70 -11.89
C LEU A 256 -1.75 -14.16 -13.04
N ASP A 257 -1.17 -14.15 -14.25
CA ASP A 257 -1.75 -13.48 -15.43
C ASP A 257 -2.21 -12.03 -15.21
N GLY A 258 -1.63 -11.36 -14.21
CA GLY A 258 -2.01 -10.02 -13.82
C GLY A 258 -1.94 -9.02 -14.96
N ARG A 259 -2.80 -8.01 -14.89
CA ARG A 259 -2.84 -6.88 -15.83
C ARG A 259 -2.77 -5.57 -15.07
N TRP A 260 -2.15 -4.58 -15.69
CA TRP A 260 -2.18 -3.20 -15.23
C TRP A 260 -3.57 -2.62 -15.44
N MET A 261 -4.03 -1.81 -14.50
CA MET A 261 -5.30 -1.09 -14.57
C MET A 261 -5.04 0.39 -14.32
N ASP A 262 -5.62 1.25 -15.15
CA ASP A 262 -5.77 2.66 -14.82
C ASP A 262 -6.60 2.79 -13.55
N PRO A 263 -6.08 3.38 -12.45
CA PRO A 263 -6.81 3.44 -11.19
C PRO A 263 -8.19 4.11 -11.29
N ASN A 264 -8.44 4.99 -12.26
CA ASN A 264 -9.76 5.57 -12.50
C ASN A 264 -10.77 4.52 -13.00
N ALA A 265 -10.31 3.49 -13.73
CA ALA A 265 -11.16 2.41 -14.22
C ALA A 265 -11.76 1.58 -13.07
N LEU A 266 -11.12 1.56 -11.89
CA LEU A 266 -11.64 0.88 -10.70
C LEU A 266 -13.04 1.38 -10.30
N PHE A 267 -13.35 2.64 -10.58
CA PHE A 267 -14.62 3.29 -10.25
C PHE A 267 -15.69 3.14 -11.34
N ARG A 268 -15.34 2.52 -12.47
CA ARG A 268 -16.31 2.22 -13.52
C ARG A 268 -17.24 1.10 -13.05
N LYS A 269 -18.54 1.32 -13.22
CA LYS A 269 -19.60 0.34 -12.92
C LYS A 269 -19.85 -0.68 -14.04
N LYS A 270 -19.03 -0.67 -15.10
CA LYS A 270 -19.24 -1.46 -16.32
C LYS A 270 -17.94 -2.12 -16.76
N LEU A 271 -18.00 -3.43 -16.99
CA LEU A 271 -16.95 -4.21 -17.65
C LEU A 271 -17.00 -4.02 -19.17
N PRO A 272 -15.88 -4.27 -19.88
CA PRO A 272 -14.55 -4.59 -19.37
C PRO A 272 -13.81 -3.35 -18.81
N LEU A 273 -12.84 -3.58 -17.91
CA LEU A 273 -12.04 -2.53 -17.25
C LEU A 273 -10.60 -2.42 -17.76
N ASP A 274 -10.24 -3.16 -18.82
CA ASP A 274 -8.89 -3.12 -19.36
C ASP A 274 -8.60 -1.80 -20.08
N SER A 275 -7.32 -1.40 -20.09
CA SER A 275 -6.87 -0.13 -20.64
C SER A 275 -7.23 0.08 -22.11
N SER A 276 -7.39 -0.98 -22.91
CA SER A 276 -7.74 -0.83 -24.34
C SER A 276 -9.18 -0.35 -24.49
N ASN A 277 -10.10 -0.97 -23.75
CA ASN A 277 -11.50 -0.54 -23.70
C ASN A 277 -11.64 0.83 -23.04
N MET A 278 -10.88 1.10 -21.97
CA MET A 278 -10.88 2.43 -21.35
C MET A 278 -10.38 3.51 -22.32
N LYS A 279 -9.37 3.20 -23.14
CA LYS A 279 -8.87 4.10 -24.19
C LYS A 279 -9.88 4.31 -25.31
N ALA A 280 -10.67 3.30 -25.67
CA ALA A 280 -11.68 3.37 -26.73
C ALA A 280 -12.98 4.10 -26.32
N LEU A 281 -13.18 4.42 -25.03
CA LEU A 281 -14.37 5.15 -24.57
C LEU A 281 -14.52 6.50 -25.30
N PRO A 282 -15.76 6.95 -25.55
CA PRO A 282 -16.03 8.32 -25.99
C PRO A 282 -15.51 9.36 -24.98
N GLU A 283 -15.14 10.55 -25.45
CA GLU A 283 -14.62 11.63 -24.59
C GLU A 283 -15.56 11.99 -23.44
N ALA A 284 -16.87 11.98 -23.68
CA ALA A 284 -17.89 12.23 -22.65
C ALA A 284 -17.85 11.20 -21.49
N GLU A 285 -17.33 10.00 -21.73
CA GLU A 285 -17.21 8.93 -20.71
C GLU A 285 -15.83 8.87 -20.04
N LYS A 286 -14.86 9.70 -20.46
CA LYS A 286 -13.51 9.73 -19.87
C LYS A 286 -13.47 10.31 -18.47
N LYS A 287 -14.45 11.14 -18.12
CA LYS A 287 -14.66 11.64 -16.76
C LYS A 287 -15.45 10.60 -15.97
N VAL A 288 -14.74 9.78 -15.21
CA VAL A 288 -15.31 8.66 -14.45
C VAL A 288 -15.84 9.16 -13.11
N PRO A 289 -17.15 9.06 -12.82
CA PRO A 289 -17.68 9.38 -11.50
C PRO A 289 -17.02 8.48 -10.45
N VAL A 290 -16.30 9.09 -9.51
CA VAL A 290 -15.66 8.35 -8.43
C VAL A 290 -16.54 8.36 -7.19
N SER A 291 -16.60 7.22 -6.52
CA SER A 291 -17.19 7.09 -5.20
C SER A 291 -16.21 7.56 -4.14
N VAL A 292 -16.71 8.20 -3.09
CA VAL A 292 -15.89 8.88 -2.08
C VAL A 292 -16.37 8.57 -0.67
N MET A 293 -15.48 8.79 0.29
CA MET A 293 -15.81 8.87 1.71
C MET A 293 -15.60 10.31 2.17
N VAL A 294 -16.52 10.86 2.94
CA VAL A 294 -16.43 12.20 3.52
C VAL A 294 -15.77 12.10 4.90
N GLU A 295 -15.12 13.16 5.40
CA GLU A 295 -14.46 13.15 6.72
C GLU A 295 -15.39 12.83 7.90
N ASP A 296 -16.70 13.01 7.75
CA ASP A 296 -17.70 12.61 8.74
C ASP A 296 -18.07 11.10 8.67
N GLY A 297 -17.45 10.35 7.75
CA GLY A 297 -17.66 8.93 7.53
C GLY A 297 -18.76 8.59 6.52
N GLU A 298 -19.47 9.58 5.98
CA GLU A 298 -20.47 9.35 4.92
C GLU A 298 -19.81 8.76 3.67
N ARG A 299 -20.51 7.86 2.99
CA ARG A 299 -20.09 7.28 1.71
C ARG A 299 -21.00 7.76 0.61
N ILE A 300 -20.43 8.18 -0.52
CA ILE A 300 -21.19 8.66 -1.66
C ILE A 300 -20.76 7.88 -2.91
N PRO A 301 -21.64 7.04 -3.48
CA PRO A 301 -22.96 6.65 -2.96
C PRO A 301 -22.86 5.76 -1.71
N ALA A 302 -23.93 5.68 -0.92
CA ALA A 302 -23.93 4.99 0.38
C ALA A 302 -23.66 3.47 0.30
N ASP A 303 -24.05 2.86 -0.81
CA ASP A 303 -23.88 1.42 -1.10
C ASP A 303 -22.53 1.09 -1.74
N THR A 304 -21.64 2.08 -1.90
CA THR A 304 -20.35 1.85 -2.55
C THR A 304 -19.48 0.86 -1.77
N LYS A 305 -18.77 0.03 -2.53
CA LYS A 305 -17.74 -0.91 -2.05
C LYS A 305 -16.31 -0.43 -2.27
N ILE A 306 -16.17 0.68 -2.99
CA ILE A 306 -14.90 1.30 -3.33
C ILE A 306 -15.01 2.79 -3.04
N VAL A 307 -13.97 3.42 -2.50
CA VAL A 307 -13.87 4.86 -2.29
C VAL A 307 -12.51 5.36 -2.75
N TRP A 308 -12.44 6.65 -3.08
CA TRP A 308 -11.19 7.35 -3.34
C TRP A 308 -10.22 7.19 -2.14
N PRO A 309 -8.89 7.06 -2.35
CA PRO A 309 -7.94 6.75 -1.27
C PRO A 309 -7.63 7.93 -0.32
N TYR A 310 -8.43 8.99 -0.41
CA TYR A 310 -8.51 10.09 0.56
C TYR A 310 -9.96 10.44 0.83
N MET A 311 -10.24 10.86 2.07
CA MET A 311 -11.52 11.45 2.41
C MET A 311 -11.68 12.82 1.73
N CYS A 312 -12.90 13.14 1.34
CA CYS A 312 -13.29 14.47 0.87
C CYS A 312 -13.90 15.30 2.01
N LYS A 313 -13.89 16.62 1.83
CA LYS A 313 -14.54 17.57 2.74
C LYS A 313 -15.82 18.10 2.13
N ARG A 314 -16.78 18.50 2.96
CA ARG A 314 -17.88 19.33 2.48
C ARG A 314 -17.34 20.74 2.26
N GLY A 315 -17.63 21.31 1.10
CA GLY A 315 -17.35 22.71 0.78
C GLY A 315 -18.30 23.68 1.46
#